data_AF-A0A971CJ71-F1
#
_entry.id   AF-A0A971CJ71-F1
#
_cell.length_a   1.000
_cell.length_b   1.000
_cell.length_c   1.000
_cell.angle_alpha   90.00
_cell.angle_beta   90.00
_cell.angle_gamma   90.00
#
_symmetry.space_group_name_H-M   'P 1'
#
loop_
_entity.id
_entity.type
_entity.pdbx_description
1 polymer ?
#
loop_
_entity_poly.entity_id
_entity_poly.type
_entity_poly.pdbx_seq_one_letter_code
_entity_poly.pdbx_strand_id
1 'polypeptide(L)' 'MMENDADGFNLAYKLKNDKTYWDIPIVILSGWTDHLKEKSSSFEFVMGRDWPAVEEIKKHASLAHIGEVVERVLA' A
#
# COMPACT_ATOMS: atom_id res chain seq x y z
N MET A 1 0.19 -15.44 7.44
CA MET A 1 -0.91 -14.59 6.93
C MET A 1 -0.97 -13.39 7.86
N MET A 2 -1.15 -12.15 7.37
CA MET A 2 -1.34 -11.01 8.27
C MET A 2 -2.67 -11.19 9.01
N GLU A 3 -2.67 -10.97 10.32
CA GLU A 3 -3.83 -11.22 11.18
C GLU A 3 -4.91 -10.14 11.02
N ASN A 4 -4.54 -8.95 10.51
CA ASN A 4 -5.45 -7.84 10.29
C ASN A 4 -5.37 -7.30 8.85
N ASP A 5 -6.52 -6.93 8.28
CA ASP A 5 -6.67 -6.45 6.90
C ASP A 5 -5.87 -5.18 6.58
N ALA A 6 -5.48 -4.44 7.62
CA ALA A 6 -4.84 -3.15 7.51
C ALA A 6 -3.36 -3.14 7.93
N ASP A 7 -2.78 -4.28 8.30
CA ASP A 7 -1.39 -4.37 8.78
C ASP A 7 -0.37 -3.86 7.75
N GLY A 8 -0.62 -4.11 6.46
CA GLY A 8 0.20 -3.60 5.37
C GLY A 8 0.24 -2.07 5.32
N PHE A 9 -0.92 -1.42 5.52
CA PHE A 9 -1.01 0.04 5.59
C PHE A 9 -0.33 0.56 6.85
N ASN A 10 -0.53 -0.08 8.01
CA ASN A 10 0.14 0.29 9.25
C ASN A 10 1.66 0.28 9.11
N LEU A 11 2.21 -0.74 8.45
CA LEU A 11 3.64 -0.83 8.16
C LEU A 11 4.09 0.27 7.19
N ALA A 12 3.36 0.48 6.09
CA ALA A 12 3.68 1.52 5.11
C ALA A 12 3.76 2.91 5.75
N TYR A 13 2.79 3.25 6.61
CA TYR A 13 2.81 4.50 7.37
C TYR A 13 3.99 4.60 8.34
N LYS A 14 4.38 3.50 9.00
CA LYS A 14 5.55 3.50 9.90
C LYS A 14 6.83 3.78 9.12
N LEU A 15 7.03 3.09 8.00
CA LEU A 15 8.21 3.26 7.15
C LEU A 15 8.31 4.67 6.56
N LYS A 16 7.19 5.23 6.08
CA LYS A 16 7.16 6.59 5.52
C LYS A 16 7.57 7.68 6.52
N ASN A 17 7.34 7.44 7.82
CA ASN A 17 7.65 8.39 8.90
C ASN A 17 9.00 8.10 9.59
N ASP A 18 9.69 7.01 9.24
CA ASP A 18 10.99 6.65 9.81
C ASP A 18 12.12 7.24 8.95
N LYS A 19 12.97 8.08 9.56
CA LYS A 19 14.12 8.72 8.88
C LYS A 19 15.15 7.74 8.34
N THR A 20 15.10 6.48 8.75
CA THR A 20 15.97 5.41 8.24
C THR A 20 15.47 4.86 6.90
N TYR A 21 14.17 4.96 6.62
CA TYR A 21 13.51 4.29 5.50
C TYR A 21 12.66 5.21 4.63
N TRP A 22 12.59 6.51 4.96
CA TRP A 22 11.69 7.48 4.31
C TRP A 22 11.93 7.68 2.80
N ASP A 23 13.12 7.34 2.32
CA ASP A 23 13.55 7.39 0.92
C ASP A 23 13.24 6.11 0.14
N ILE A 24 12.84 5.03 0.81
CA ILE A 24 12.46 3.78 0.16
C ILE A 24 11.05 3.95 -0.45
N PRO A 25 10.89 3.80 -1.78
CA PRO A 25 9.58 3.88 -2.40
C PRO A 25 8.71 2.69 -1.99
N ILE A 26 7.48 2.98 -1.56
CA ILE A 26 6.51 1.97 -1.13
C ILE A 26 5.49 1.77 -2.24
N VAL A 27 5.25 0.50 -2.62
CA VAL A 27 4.17 0.11 -3.55
C VAL A 27 3.17 -0.76 -2.81
N ILE A 28 1.88 -0.41 -2.87
CA ILE A 28 0.81 -1.19 -2.24
C ILE A 28 0.15 -2.10 -3.27
N LEU A 29 0.19 -3.42 -3.07
CA LEU A 29 -0.54 -4.41 -3.87
C LEU A 29 -1.74 -4.95 -3.08
N SER A 30 -2.94 -4.49 -3.38
CA SER A 30 -4.11 -4.78 -2.55
C SER A 30 -5.43 -4.87 -3.32
N GLY A 31 -6.42 -5.55 -2.74
CA GLY A 31 -7.82 -5.54 -3.17
C GLY A 31 -8.73 -4.75 -2.22
N TRP A 32 -8.14 -3.93 -1.34
CA TRP A 32 -8.85 -3.25 -0.24
C TRP A 32 -10.01 -2.37 -0.73
N THR A 33 -9.91 -1.78 -1.92
CA THR A 33 -10.98 -0.96 -2.51
C THR A 33 -12.28 -1.74 -2.71
N ASP A 34 -12.19 -3.04 -2.98
CA ASP A 34 -13.37 -3.91 -3.11
C ASP A 34 -13.98 -4.26 -1.74
N HIS A 35 -13.19 -4.20 -0.66
CA HIS A 35 -13.62 -4.49 0.71
C HIS A 35 -13.95 -3.24 1.53
N LEU A 36 -13.80 -2.04 0.97
CA LEU A 36 -14.07 -0.77 1.66
C LEU A 36 -15.48 -0.68 2.23
N LYS A 37 -16.48 -1.24 1.53
CA LYS A 37 -17.88 -1.22 1.99
C LYS A 37 -18.12 -2.11 3.21
N GLU A 38 -17.33 -3.17 3.37
CA GLU A 38 -17.51 -4.18 4.43
C GLU A 38 -16.58 -3.93 5.62
N LYS A 39 -15.43 -3.30 5.38
CA LYS A 39 -14.35 -3.11 6.36
C LYS A 39 -13.97 -1.64 6.54
N SER A 40 -14.92 -0.73 6.36
CA SER A 40 -14.69 0.72 6.39
C SER A 40 -13.95 1.17 7.65
N SER A 41 -14.33 0.68 8.82
CA SER A 41 -13.69 1.01 10.11
C SER A 41 -12.21 0.63 10.15
N SER A 42 -11.82 -0.49 9.53
CA SER A 42 -10.42 -0.92 9.44
C SER A 42 -9.60 -0.06 8.47
N PHE A 43 -10.22 0.72 7.59
CA PHE A 43 -9.52 1.57 6.62
C PHE A 43 -9.73 3.07 6.85
N GLU A 44 -10.51 3.47 7.86
CA GLU A 44 -10.72 4.88 8.22
C GLU A 44 -9.41 5.64 8.45
N PHE A 45 -8.41 5.00 9.07
CA PHE A 45 -7.10 5.61 9.30
C PHE A 45 -6.31 5.89 8.01
N VAL A 46 -6.64 5.21 6.91
CA VAL A 46 -6.03 5.44 5.60
C VAL A 46 -6.62 6.68 4.94
N MET A 47 -7.92 6.94 5.13
CA MET A 47 -8.63 8.05 4.47
C MET A 47 -8.30 9.44 5.05
N GLY A 48 -7.77 9.50 6.28
CA GLY A 48 -7.45 10.76 6.98
C GLY A 48 -5.97 11.15 6.98
N ARG A 49 -5.11 10.45 6.24
CA ARG A 49 -3.65 10.63 6.27
C ARG A 49 -3.09 10.77 4.85
N ASP A 50 -1.92 11.38 4.74
CA ASP A 50 -1.18 11.43 3.48
C ASP A 50 -0.84 10.02 3.00
N TRP A 51 -1.15 9.72 1.75
CA TRP A 51 -0.94 8.40 1.19
C TRP A 51 0.53 7.94 1.31
N PRO A 52 0.82 6.75 1.89
CA PRO A 52 2.19 6.37 2.24
C PRO A 52 2.97 5.75 1.07
N ALA A 53 2.30 5.42 -0.03
CA ALA A 53 2.88 4.73 -1.18
C ALA A 53 3.07 5.67 -2.38
N VAL A 54 4.06 5.36 -3.21
CA VAL A 54 4.25 6.06 -4.49
C VAL A 54 3.29 5.52 -5.56
N GLU A 55 2.84 4.28 -5.40
CA GLU A 55 1.92 3.64 -6.34
C GLU A 55 1.05 2.56 -5.66
N GLU A 56 -0.15 2.35 -6.21
CA GLU A 56 -1.06 1.27 -5.82
C GLU A 56 -1.33 0.35 -7.02
N ILE A 57 -1.20 -0.96 -6.79
CA ILE A 57 -1.57 -2.01 -7.74
C ILE A 57 -2.80 -2.75 -7.19
N LYS A 58 -3.89 -2.73 -7.95
CA LYS A 58 -5.09 -3.48 -7.62
C LYS A 58 -4.91 -4.98 -7.92
N LYS A 59 -5.37 -5.85 -7.01
CA LYS A 59 -5.50 -7.29 -7.29
C LYS A 59 -6.73 -7.58 -8.18
N HIS A 60 -6.67 -8.53 -9.12
CA HIS A 60 -5.55 -9.38 -9.52
C HIS A 60 -4.66 -8.70 -10.56
N ALA A 61 -3.37 -8.54 -10.28
CA ALA A 61 -2.40 -7.97 -11.22
C ALA A 61 -1.57 -9.06 -11.91
N SER A 62 -1.22 -8.84 -13.17
CA SER A 62 -0.28 -9.69 -13.90
C SER A 62 1.16 -9.43 -13.47
N LEU A 63 2.05 -10.41 -13.66
CA LEU A 63 3.48 -10.23 -13.37
C LEU A 63 4.11 -9.15 -14.26
N ALA A 64 3.67 -9.02 -15.50
CA ALA A 64 4.12 -7.97 -16.41
C ALA A 64 3.80 -6.57 -15.83
N HIS A 65 2.58 -6.35 -15.36
CA HIS A 65 2.19 -5.09 -14.73
C HIS A 65 3.01 -4.79 -13.46
N ILE A 66 3.26 -5.81 -12.63
CA ILE A 66 4.12 -5.64 -11.45
C ILE A 66 5.55 -5.24 -11.86
N GLY A 67 6.09 -5.89 -12.90
CA GLY A 67 7.42 -5.56 -13.45
C GLY A 67 7.51 -4.12 -13.94
N GLU A 68 6.53 -3.66 -14.73
CA GLU A 68 6.45 -2.29 -15.24
C GLU A 68 6.43 -1.24 -14.12
N VAL A 69 5.74 -1.52 -13.01
CA VAL A 69 5.69 -0.64 -11.84
C VAL A 69 7.07 -0.59 -11.17
N VAL A 70 7.71 -1.74 -10.98
CA VAL A 70 9.05 -1.79 -10.35
C VAL A 70 10.08 -1.05 -11.21
N GLU A 71 10.07 -1.26 -12.53
CA GLU A 71 10.96 -0.55 -13.44
C GLU A 71 10.78 0.97 -13.38
N ARG A 72 9.53 1.45 -13.32
CA ARG A 72 9.22 2.88 -13.20
C ARG A 72 9.64 3.47 -11.84
N VAL A 73 9.50 2.71 -10.76
CA VAL A 73 9.87 3.16 -9.41
C VAL A 73 11.38 3.22 -9.21
N LEU A 74 12.14 2.39 -9.91
CA LEU A 74 13.61 2.33 -9.82
C LEU A 74 14.34 3.20 -10.85
N ALA A 75 13.65 3.79 -11.82
CA ALA A 75 14.20 4.66 -12.86
C ALA A 75 14.48 6.08 -12.34
#